data_AF-A0AAV6ARX9-F1
#
_entry.id   AF-A0AAV6ARX9-F1
#
_cell.length_a   1.000
_cell.length_b   1.000
_cell.length_c   1.000
_cell.angle_alpha   90.00
_cell.angle_beta   90.00
_cell.angle_gamma   90.00
#
_symmetry.space_group_name_H-M   'P 1'
#
loop_
_entity.id
_entity.type
_entity.pdbx_description
1 polymer ?
#
loop_
_entity_poly.entity_id
_entity_poly.type
_entity_poly.pdbx_seq_one_letter_code
_entity_poly.pdbx_strand_id
1 'polypeptide(L)'
;MLGYAFVLILAFSLVAFYVGRTSGRRFLATDEGKVHSLPGYHGAFVAVWVGIPAFILVLLWVSLQGSVIDGLLVGSLPAAMTDGASSAQVSLLVSEIKNVAAGRMFSEPSPEITEAAARYVRWQSIAEIAMFVVILVAMIGALVVARGRLSRRFRARNQVERVLSGLMIFCSVVAVMTTAGIVASLVYEAWAFFQMVPITEFLFGLRWEPQIALRADQIAGAGSFGAVPVFTGTLLIATIAMTVATPIGLFTAIYLVEYANDRVRSVVKPIMEILAGVPTVVFGFFAVLTVAPAIREFGSLFGIAVSPNSALAAGAVMGVMIIPFISSLSD
;
A
#
# COMPACT_ATOMS: atom_id res chain seq x y z
N MET A 1 16.73 10.59 -1.18
CA MET A 1 17.35 10.84 0.14
C MET A 1 16.87 9.91 1.25
N LEU A 2 15.55 9.71 1.44
CA LEU A 2 15.03 8.83 2.51
C LEU A 2 15.61 7.40 2.51
N GLY A 3 15.82 6.82 1.33
CA GLY A 3 16.48 5.51 1.21
C GLY A 3 17.87 5.48 1.84
N TYR A 4 18.66 6.55 1.70
CA TYR A 4 19.99 6.64 2.32
C TYR A 4 19.91 6.78 3.84
N ALA A 5 18.92 7.51 4.37
CA ALA A 5 18.70 7.60 5.82
C ALA A 5 18.34 6.23 6.41
N PHE A 6 17.50 5.46 5.73
CA PHE A 6 17.16 4.10 6.15
C PHE A 6 18.37 3.16 6.12
N VAL A 7 19.16 3.18 5.03
CA VAL A 7 20.40 2.40 4.92
C VAL A 7 21.39 2.78 6.02
N LEU A 8 21.53 4.08 6.32
CA LEU A 8 22.39 4.57 7.40
C LEU A 8 21.94 4.03 8.76
N ILE A 9 20.63 4.08 9.07
CA ILE A 9 20.08 3.54 10.32
C ILE A 9 20.33 2.04 10.43
N LEU A 10 20.09 1.27 9.36
CA LEU A 10 20.33 -0.17 9.35
C LEU A 10 21.81 -0.50 9.55
N ALA A 11 22.70 0.16 8.81
CA ALA A 11 24.15 -0.05 8.93
C ALA A 11 24.64 0.30 10.33
N PHE A 12 24.21 1.44 10.88
CA PHE A 12 24.63 1.87 12.21
C PHE A 12 24.02 1.01 13.32
N SER A 13 22.79 0.51 13.16
CA SER A 13 22.17 -0.47 14.06
C SER A 13 22.90 -1.82 14.05
N LEU A 14 23.42 -2.25 12.89
CA LEU A 14 24.28 -3.43 12.77
C LEU A 14 25.60 -3.24 13.51
N VAL A 15 26.26 -2.09 13.33
CA VAL A 15 27.48 -1.73 14.09
C VAL A 15 27.20 -1.73 15.59
N ALA A 16 26.10 -1.09 16.00
CA ALA A 16 25.63 -1.04 17.39
C ALA A 16 25.39 -2.44 17.97
N PHE A 17 24.82 -3.36 17.18
CA PHE A 17 24.66 -4.77 17.55
C PHE A 17 26.01 -5.44 17.84
N TYR A 18 26.99 -5.29 16.96
CA TYR A 18 28.33 -5.86 17.16
C TYR A 18 29.04 -5.27 18.38
N VAL A 19 28.92 -3.95 18.62
CA VAL A 19 29.46 -3.28 19.81
C VAL A 19 28.83 -3.80 21.10
N GLY A 20 27.50 -3.97 21.13
CA GLY A 20 26.81 -4.55 22.28
C GLY A 20 27.18 -6.03 22.50
N ARG A 21 27.28 -6.82 21.43
CA ARG A 21 27.63 -8.25 21.48
C ARG A 21 29.07 -8.48 21.97
N THR A 22 30.02 -7.66 21.51
CA THR A 22 31.41 -7.73 21.97
C THR A 22 31.53 -7.37 23.45
N SER A 23 30.78 -6.37 23.92
CA SER A 23 30.68 -6.04 25.34
C SER A 23 30.13 -7.21 26.16
N GLY A 24 29.07 -7.87 25.68
CA GLY A 24 28.52 -9.08 26.31
C GLY A 24 29.50 -10.26 26.35
N ARG A 25 30.32 -10.46 25.31
CA ARG A 25 31.36 -11.52 25.30
C ARG A 25 32.44 -11.26 26.35
N ARG A 26 32.84 -10.00 26.57
CA ARG A 26 33.81 -9.65 27.62
C ARG A 26 33.31 -10.02 29.02
N PHE A 27 32.01 -9.89 29.27
CA PHE A 27 31.39 -10.26 30.55
C PHE A 27 31.41 -11.77 30.84
N LEU A 28 31.49 -12.61 29.80
CA LEU A 28 31.64 -14.07 29.91
C LEU A 28 33.09 -14.50 30.08
N ALA A 29 34.06 -13.72 29.58
CA ALA A 29 35.47 -14.05 29.64
C ALA A 29 36.08 -13.84 31.04
N THR A 30 35.40 -13.08 31.91
CA THR A 30 35.78 -12.90 33.32
C THR A 30 35.22 -14.02 34.18
N ASP A 31 36.06 -14.69 34.98
CA ASP A 31 35.73 -15.88 35.79
C ASP A 31 34.84 -15.58 37.04
N GLU A 32 34.34 -14.35 37.14
CA GLU A 32 33.63 -13.83 38.31
C GLU A 32 32.11 -14.15 38.29
N GLY A 33 31.71 -15.42 38.12
CA GLY A 33 30.32 -15.85 38.28
C GLY A 33 29.37 -15.63 37.08
N LYS A 34 28.09 -15.98 37.27
CA LYS A 34 27.08 -16.12 36.19
C LYS A 34 26.63 -14.78 35.59
N VAL A 35 26.60 -14.70 34.26
CA VAL A 35 26.04 -13.57 33.50
C VAL A 35 24.53 -13.76 33.32
N HIS A 36 23.74 -12.69 33.44
CA HIS A 36 22.28 -12.77 33.35
C HIS A 36 21.75 -12.98 31.92
N SER A 37 22.42 -12.41 30.91
CA SER A 37 21.95 -12.43 29.51
C SER A 37 23.04 -12.80 28.52
N LEU A 38 22.67 -13.53 27.47
CA LEU A 38 23.60 -13.93 26.42
C LEU A 38 24.12 -12.70 25.65
N PRO A 39 25.34 -12.75 25.09
CA PRO A 39 25.91 -11.63 24.33
C PRO A 39 25.03 -11.13 23.19
N GLY A 40 24.24 -12.01 22.57
CA GLY A 40 23.27 -11.63 21.53
C GLY A 40 22.23 -10.62 22.02
N TYR A 41 21.72 -10.76 23.25
CA TYR A 41 20.74 -9.83 23.82
C TYR A 41 21.36 -8.48 24.17
N HIS A 42 22.63 -8.43 24.58
CA HIS A 42 23.35 -7.17 24.76
C HIS A 42 23.54 -6.44 23.43
N GLY A 43 23.84 -7.17 22.35
CA GLY A 43 23.86 -6.63 20.98
C GLY A 43 22.49 -6.09 20.57
N ALA A 44 21.44 -6.91 20.70
CA ALA A 44 20.08 -6.53 20.33
C ALA A 44 19.59 -5.30 21.11
N PHE A 45 19.89 -5.21 22.41
CA PHE A 45 19.56 -4.05 23.24
C PHE A 45 20.15 -2.76 22.69
N VAL A 46 21.46 -2.75 22.38
CA VAL A 46 22.15 -1.57 21.87
C VAL A 46 21.65 -1.21 20.46
N ALA A 47 21.43 -2.20 19.60
CA ALA A 47 20.88 -1.99 18.26
C ALA A 47 19.47 -1.36 18.31
N VAL A 48 18.59 -1.86 19.17
CA VAL A 48 17.23 -1.33 19.37
C VAL A 48 17.25 0.10 19.88
N TRP A 49 18.11 0.41 20.86
CA TRP A 49 18.24 1.76 21.43
C TRP A 49 18.80 2.79 20.44
N VAL A 50 19.55 2.34 19.44
CA VAL A 50 20.11 3.20 18.39
C VAL A 50 19.14 3.34 17.22
N GLY A 51 18.61 2.21 16.74
CA GLY A 51 17.79 2.16 15.53
C GLY A 51 16.38 2.71 15.71
N ILE A 52 15.67 2.35 16.78
CA ILE A 52 14.27 2.76 16.95
C ILE A 52 14.13 4.28 17.15
N PRO A 53 14.86 4.94 18.06
CA PRO A 53 14.75 6.39 18.20
C PRO A 53 15.16 7.16 16.95
N ALA A 54 16.19 6.69 16.23
CA ALA A 54 16.60 7.27 14.96
C ALA A 54 15.51 7.15 13.89
N PHE A 55 14.86 5.98 13.80
CA PHE A 55 13.75 5.76 12.89
C PHE A 55 12.55 6.64 13.23
N ILE A 56 12.18 6.75 14.52
CA ILE A 56 11.12 7.66 14.98
C ILE A 56 11.46 9.11 14.62
N LEU A 57 12.72 9.52 14.80
CA LEU A 57 13.16 10.87 14.47
C LEU A 57 13.06 11.17 12.97
N VAL A 58 13.39 10.22 12.09
CA VAL A 58 13.14 10.35 10.64
C VAL A 58 11.66 10.53 10.36
N LEU A 59 10.80 9.69 10.95
CA LEU A 59 9.35 9.77 10.71
C LEU A 59 8.78 11.13 11.14
N LEU A 60 9.18 11.62 12.31
CA LEU A 60 8.80 12.94 12.80
C LEU A 60 9.33 14.05 11.90
N TRP A 61 10.59 13.95 11.46
CA TRP A 61 11.20 14.93 10.57
C TRP A 61 10.45 15.03 9.24
N VAL A 62 10.17 13.90 8.59
CA VAL A 62 9.46 13.86 7.31
C VAL A 62 8.03 14.37 7.42
N SER A 63 7.35 14.04 8.52
CA SER A 63 5.99 14.51 8.79
C SER A 63 5.92 16.04 8.97
N LEU A 64 6.93 16.63 9.61
CA LEU A 64 6.92 18.06 9.98
C LEU A 64 7.66 18.97 8.99
N GLN A 65 8.65 18.45 8.24
CA GLN A 65 9.51 19.24 7.37
C GLN A 65 8.70 20.07 6.35
N GLY A 66 7.70 19.47 5.71
CA GLY A 66 6.87 20.17 4.72
C GLY A 66 6.15 21.37 5.32
N SER A 67 5.45 21.17 6.44
CA SER A 67 4.72 22.23 7.13
C SER A 67 5.62 23.35 7.64
N VAL A 68 6.82 23.03 8.13
CA VAL A 68 7.79 24.02 8.58
C VAL A 68 8.35 24.84 7.42
N ILE A 69 8.76 24.18 6.33
CA ILE A 69 9.30 24.87 5.15
C ILE A 69 8.22 25.76 4.50
N ASP A 70 6.98 25.28 4.41
CA ASP A 70 5.86 26.06 3.86
C ASP A 70 5.55 27.29 4.72
N GLY A 71 5.57 27.14 6.05
CA GLY A 71 5.43 28.27 6.98
C GLY A 71 6.55 29.31 6.83
N LEU A 72 7.79 28.86 6.69
CA LEU A 72 8.94 29.73 6.41
C LEU A 72 8.82 30.42 5.04
N LEU A 73 8.31 29.71 4.03
CA LEU A 73 8.12 30.23 2.68
C LEU A 73 7.12 31.38 2.68
N VAL A 74 5.91 31.14 3.19
CA VAL A 74 4.86 32.15 3.27
C VAL A 74 5.33 33.35 4.09
N GLY A 75 6.00 33.13 5.22
CA GLY A 75 6.55 34.21 6.05
C GLY A 75 7.69 35.00 5.41
N SER A 76 8.26 34.52 4.30
CA SER A 76 9.36 35.17 3.58
C SER A 76 8.96 35.85 2.27
N LEU A 77 7.67 35.77 1.90
CA LEU A 77 7.12 36.43 0.73
C LEU A 77 6.89 37.93 1.00
N PRO A 78 7.02 38.79 -0.02
CA PRO A 78 6.69 40.21 0.11
C PRO A 78 5.23 40.40 0.52
N ALA A 79 4.97 41.35 1.42
CA ALA A 79 3.61 41.67 1.90
C ALA A 79 2.66 42.02 0.73
N ALA A 80 3.16 42.62 -0.34
CA ALA A 80 2.41 42.91 -1.56
C ALA A 80 1.79 41.67 -2.25
N MET A 81 2.34 40.47 -2.01
CA MET A 81 1.84 39.21 -2.58
C MET A 81 0.87 38.48 -1.64
N THR A 82 0.84 38.84 -0.35
CA THR A 82 0.08 38.14 0.69
C THR A 82 -1.00 38.99 1.35
N ASP A 83 -0.89 40.31 1.29
CA ASP A 83 -1.82 41.25 1.91
C ASP A 83 -3.17 41.23 1.19
N GLY A 84 -4.24 40.98 1.93
CA GLY A 84 -5.60 40.87 1.39
C GLY A 84 -5.86 39.56 0.62
N ALA A 85 -4.88 38.65 0.50
CA ALA A 85 -5.07 37.37 -0.15
C ALA A 85 -5.84 36.38 0.74
N SER A 86 -6.79 35.66 0.15
CA SER A 86 -7.46 34.53 0.80
C SER A 86 -6.50 33.35 0.99
N SER A 87 -6.81 32.44 1.93
CA SER A 87 -6.04 31.21 2.16
C SER A 87 -5.89 30.35 0.90
N ALA A 88 -6.90 30.35 0.03
CA ALA A 88 -6.86 29.65 -1.25
C ALA A 88 -5.84 30.29 -2.22
N GLN A 89 -5.78 31.62 -2.30
CA GLN A 89 -4.81 32.32 -3.14
C GLN A 89 -3.37 32.11 -2.67
N VAL A 90 -3.13 32.12 -1.36
CA VAL A 90 -1.80 31.82 -0.79
C VAL A 90 -1.39 30.38 -1.10
N SER A 91 -2.30 29.42 -1.00
CA SER A 91 -2.04 28.01 -1.34
C SER A 91 -1.69 27.82 -2.83
N LEU A 92 -2.38 28.55 -3.72
CA LEU A 92 -2.07 28.55 -5.15
C LEU A 92 -0.67 29.13 -5.41
N LEU A 93 -0.33 30.24 -4.78
CA LEU A 93 0.99 30.88 -4.90
C LEU A 93 2.12 29.95 -4.40
N VAL A 94 1.94 29.29 -3.26
CA VAL A 94 2.89 28.29 -2.75
C VAL A 94 3.03 27.12 -3.73
N SER A 95 1.93 26.68 -4.32
CA SER A 95 1.93 25.59 -5.32
C SER A 95 2.67 25.98 -6.59
N GLU A 96 2.51 27.23 -7.04
CA GLU A 96 3.25 27.80 -8.17
C GLU A 96 4.76 27.83 -7.89
N ILE A 97 5.17 28.38 -6.74
CA ILE A 97 6.58 28.41 -6.31
C ILE A 97 7.18 27.00 -6.28
N LYS A 98 6.45 26.02 -5.75
CA LYS A 98 6.89 24.61 -5.71
C LYS A 98 7.00 23.99 -7.10
N ASN A 99 6.12 24.34 -8.03
CA ASN A 99 6.20 23.86 -9.41
C ASN A 99 7.41 24.46 -10.14
N VAL A 100 7.67 25.75 -9.98
CA VAL A 100 8.87 26.41 -10.51
C VAL A 100 10.13 25.80 -9.91
N ALA A 101 10.17 25.58 -8.59
CA ALA A 101 11.27 24.89 -7.90
C ALA A 101 11.51 23.46 -8.41
N ALA A 102 10.46 22.78 -8.86
CA ALA A 102 10.53 21.45 -9.45
C ALA A 102 10.84 21.45 -10.96
N GLY A 103 11.09 22.61 -11.57
CA GLY A 103 11.35 22.75 -13.00
C GLY A 103 10.12 22.58 -13.91
N ARG A 104 8.90 22.64 -13.35
CA ARG A 104 7.64 22.57 -14.08
C ARG A 104 7.09 23.98 -14.29
N MET A 105 7.45 24.60 -15.40
CA MET A 105 7.01 25.95 -15.76
C MET A 105 5.87 25.89 -16.79
N PHE A 106 4.74 26.52 -16.47
CA PHE A 106 3.59 26.66 -17.37
C PHE A 106 3.50 28.06 -18.03
N SER A 107 4.11 29.06 -17.38
CA SER A 107 4.26 30.44 -17.87
C SER A 107 5.60 31.01 -17.38
N GLU A 108 6.05 32.15 -17.92
CA GLU A 108 7.26 32.82 -17.43
C GLU A 108 7.01 33.34 -16.00
N PRO A 109 7.69 32.78 -14.98
CA PRO A 109 7.46 33.16 -13.59
C PRO A 109 8.02 34.56 -13.32
N SER A 110 7.36 35.32 -12.44
CA SER A 110 7.88 36.60 -12.00
C SER A 110 9.24 36.44 -11.29
N PRO A 111 10.11 37.47 -11.30
CA PRO A 111 11.39 37.42 -10.60
C PRO A 111 11.25 37.04 -9.12
N GLU A 112 10.20 37.52 -8.47
CA GLU A 112 9.87 37.22 -7.06
C GLU A 112 9.59 35.73 -6.84
N ILE A 113 8.84 35.09 -7.75
CA ILE A 113 8.53 33.66 -7.70
C ILE A 113 9.78 32.83 -7.95
N THR A 114 10.64 33.25 -8.89
CA THR A 114 11.91 32.54 -9.14
C THR A 114 12.86 32.60 -7.95
N GLU A 115 12.94 33.74 -7.26
CA GLU A 115 13.75 33.90 -6.06
C GLU A 115 13.18 33.06 -4.90
N ALA A 116 11.86 33.09 -4.71
CA ALA A 116 11.18 32.28 -3.71
C ALA A 116 11.38 30.77 -3.97
N ALA A 117 11.34 30.35 -5.24
CA ALA A 117 11.60 28.96 -5.64
C ALA A 117 13.05 28.54 -5.34
N ALA A 118 14.03 29.39 -5.65
CA ALA A 118 15.44 29.12 -5.30
C ALA A 118 15.65 29.01 -3.78
N ARG A 119 14.99 29.87 -3.00
CA ARG A 119 15.00 29.83 -1.53
C ARG A 119 14.37 28.55 -0.98
N TYR A 120 13.24 28.13 -1.56
CA TYR A 120 12.57 26.88 -1.23
C TYR A 120 13.48 25.66 -1.45
N VAL A 121 14.13 25.56 -2.62
CA VAL A 121 15.09 24.48 -2.93
C VAL A 121 16.25 24.47 -1.92
N ARG A 122 16.78 25.65 -1.57
CA ARG A 122 17.85 25.78 -0.58
C ARG A 122 17.41 25.27 0.80
N TRP A 123 16.22 25.64 1.28
CA TRP A 123 15.72 25.16 2.57
C TRP A 123 15.42 23.67 2.56
N GLN A 124 14.92 23.14 1.45
CA GLN A 124 14.75 21.70 1.31
C GLN A 124 16.09 20.98 1.42
N SER A 125 17.13 21.46 0.73
CA SER A 125 18.49 20.90 0.81
C SER A 125 19.08 21.00 2.24
N ILE A 126 18.92 22.14 2.90
CA ILE A 126 19.36 22.33 4.30
C ILE A 126 18.63 21.36 5.23
N ALA A 127 17.31 21.23 5.09
CA ALA A 127 16.50 20.33 5.92
C ALA A 127 16.92 18.86 5.72
N GLU A 128 17.18 18.45 4.48
CA GLU A 128 17.67 17.11 4.18
C GLU A 128 19.04 16.84 4.84
N ILE A 129 20.01 17.75 4.69
CA ILE A 129 21.33 17.59 5.30
C ILE A 129 21.24 17.61 6.83
N ALA A 130 20.47 18.54 7.39
CA ALA A 130 20.25 18.67 8.82
C ALA A 130 19.63 17.40 9.41
N MET A 131 18.68 16.78 8.71
CA MET A 131 18.11 15.49 9.10
C MET A 131 19.21 14.44 9.29
N PHE A 132 20.10 14.27 8.32
CA PHE A 132 21.20 13.30 8.41
C PHE A 132 22.13 13.57 9.59
N VAL A 133 22.51 14.85 9.80
CA VAL A 133 23.38 15.24 10.90
C VAL A 133 22.71 14.96 12.24
N VAL A 134 21.46 15.36 12.42
CA VAL A 134 20.70 15.16 13.66
C VAL A 134 20.52 13.67 13.96
N ILE A 135 20.17 12.86 12.95
CA ILE A 135 20.04 11.40 13.13
C ILE A 135 21.38 10.78 13.51
N LEU A 136 22.47 11.16 12.83
CA LEU A 136 23.80 10.62 13.12
C LEU A 136 24.24 10.94 14.55
N VAL A 137 24.07 12.20 14.97
CA VAL A 137 24.38 12.64 16.35
C VAL A 137 23.51 11.89 17.35
N ALA A 138 22.21 11.76 17.10
CA ALA A 138 21.29 11.02 17.95
C ALA A 138 21.69 9.54 18.09
N MET A 139 22.07 8.89 16.98
CA MET A 139 22.52 7.50 16.97
C MET A 139 23.84 7.30 17.73
N ILE A 140 24.81 8.20 17.57
CA ILE A 140 26.07 8.16 18.33
C ILE A 140 25.80 8.36 19.82
N GLY A 141 24.97 9.34 20.18
CA GLY A 141 24.57 9.57 21.57
C GLY A 141 23.86 8.36 22.18
N ALA A 142 22.90 7.79 21.44
CA ALA A 142 22.18 6.59 21.85
C ALA A 142 23.12 5.39 22.03
N LEU A 143 24.12 5.23 21.15
CA LEU A 143 25.12 4.16 21.24
C LEU A 143 25.97 4.31 22.51
N VAL A 144 26.45 5.51 22.81
CA VAL A 144 27.24 5.79 24.02
C VAL A 144 26.43 5.51 25.29
N VAL A 145 25.19 6.01 25.34
CA VAL A 145 24.29 5.80 26.50
C VAL A 145 23.92 4.34 26.67
N ALA A 146 23.52 3.64 25.59
CA ALA A 146 23.12 2.25 25.64
C ALA A 146 24.29 1.34 26.03
N ARG A 147 25.49 1.61 25.50
CA ARG A 147 26.72 0.89 25.88
C ARG A 147 27.10 1.12 27.34
N GLY A 148 26.99 2.36 27.83
CA GLY A 148 27.28 2.70 29.22
C GLY A 148 26.36 2.03 30.24
N ARG A 149 25.14 1.64 29.83
CA ARG A 149 24.19 0.88 30.68
C ARG A 149 24.46 -0.61 30.74
N LEU A 150 25.33 -1.15 29.87
CA LEU A 150 25.61 -2.59 29.86
C LEU A 150 26.47 -2.99 31.06
N SER A 151 26.00 -3.98 31.80
CA SER A 151 26.76 -4.61 32.89
C SER A 151 26.48 -6.12 32.92
N ARG A 152 27.27 -6.86 33.71
CA ARG A 152 27.17 -8.33 33.83
C ARG A 152 25.81 -8.80 34.36
N ARG A 153 25.20 -7.99 35.25
CA ARG A 153 23.88 -8.23 35.86
C ARG A 153 22.73 -7.53 35.11
N PHE A 154 23.03 -6.80 34.03
CA PHE A 154 22.03 -6.08 33.26
C PHE A 154 21.11 -7.07 32.53
N ARG A 155 19.80 -6.89 32.70
CA ARG A 155 18.76 -7.76 32.12
C ARG A 155 18.45 -7.37 30.67
N ALA A 156 19.44 -7.51 29.78
CA ALA A 156 19.32 -7.10 28.38
C ALA A 156 18.16 -7.80 27.67
N ARG A 157 17.95 -9.10 27.94
CA ARG A 157 16.85 -9.88 27.38
C ARG A 157 15.48 -9.25 27.68
N ASN A 158 15.18 -9.00 28.96
CA ASN A 158 13.89 -8.46 29.39
C ASN A 158 13.60 -7.08 28.77
N GLN A 159 14.63 -6.25 28.58
CA GLN A 159 14.47 -4.94 27.96
C GLN A 159 14.15 -5.05 26.46
N VAL A 160 14.83 -5.95 25.75
CA VAL A 160 14.55 -6.20 24.32
C VAL A 160 13.15 -6.81 24.15
N GLU A 161 12.79 -7.79 24.97
CA GLU A 161 11.45 -8.38 24.97
C GLU A 161 10.37 -7.32 25.23
N ARG A 162 10.57 -6.42 26.20
CA ARG A 162 9.62 -5.32 26.45
C ARG A 162 9.44 -4.41 25.22
N VAL A 163 10.51 -4.10 24.50
CA VAL A 163 10.43 -3.28 23.29
C VAL A 163 9.70 -4.02 22.16
N LEU A 164 10.03 -5.29 21.94
CA LEU A 164 9.36 -6.11 20.93
C LEU A 164 7.88 -6.32 21.24
N SER A 165 7.53 -6.62 22.49
CA SER A 165 6.15 -6.72 22.94
C SER A 165 5.41 -5.39 22.79
N GLY A 166 6.04 -4.26 23.14
CA GLY A 166 5.47 -2.94 22.92
C GLY A 166 5.19 -2.65 21.43
N LEU A 167 6.13 -3.01 20.54
CA LEU A 167 5.96 -2.87 19.10
C LEU A 167 4.82 -3.77 18.57
N MET A 168 4.75 -5.02 19.01
CA MET A 168 3.65 -5.93 18.62
C MET A 168 2.29 -5.42 19.09
N ILE A 169 2.20 -4.90 20.32
CA ILE A 169 0.97 -4.28 20.84
C ILE A 169 0.60 -3.06 20.00
N PHE A 170 1.57 -2.17 19.70
CA PHE A 170 1.33 -1.00 18.86
C PHE A 170 0.81 -1.38 17.47
N CYS A 171 1.48 -2.31 16.78
CA CYS A 171 1.05 -2.79 15.46
C CYS A 171 -0.36 -3.41 15.52
N SER A 172 -0.65 -4.22 16.55
CA SER A 172 -1.98 -4.82 16.75
C SER A 172 -3.06 -3.77 16.97
N VAL A 173 -2.80 -2.77 17.82
CA VAL A 173 -3.72 -1.64 18.05
C VAL A 173 -3.97 -0.86 16.77
N VAL A 174 -2.93 -0.54 16.00
CA VAL A 174 -3.08 0.16 14.70
C VAL A 174 -3.92 -0.67 13.72
N ALA A 175 -3.69 -1.99 13.64
CA ALA A 175 -4.45 -2.88 12.76
C ALA A 175 -5.94 -2.95 13.16
N VAL A 176 -6.23 -3.10 14.45
CA VAL A 176 -7.60 -3.10 14.98
C VAL A 176 -8.28 -1.76 14.74
N MET A 177 -7.60 -0.64 15.03
CA MET A 177 -8.13 0.71 14.80
C MET A 177 -8.38 0.98 13.32
N THR A 178 -7.52 0.51 12.42
CA THR A 178 -7.70 0.64 10.98
C THR A 178 -8.91 -0.15 10.51
N THR A 179 -9.06 -1.39 10.99
CA THR A 179 -10.22 -2.24 10.66
C THR A 179 -11.51 -1.62 11.17
N ALA A 180 -11.52 -1.15 12.42
CA ALA A 180 -12.65 -0.43 13.01
C ALA A 180 -12.98 0.85 12.22
N GLY A 181 -11.96 1.59 11.78
CA GLY A 181 -12.11 2.78 10.93
C GLY A 181 -12.71 2.46 9.57
N ILE A 182 -12.28 1.38 8.91
CA ILE A 182 -12.86 0.90 7.64
C ILE A 182 -14.33 0.53 7.85
N VAL A 183 -14.65 -0.26 8.88
CA VAL A 183 -16.04 -0.64 9.19
C VAL A 183 -16.89 0.59 9.48
N ALA A 184 -16.42 1.51 10.33
CA ALA A 184 -17.13 2.73 10.66
C ALA A 184 -17.35 3.62 9.43
N SER A 185 -16.35 3.74 8.56
CA SER A 185 -16.46 4.47 7.29
C SER A 185 -17.49 3.83 6.36
N LEU A 186 -17.45 2.51 6.17
CA LEU A 186 -18.44 1.81 5.35
C LEU A 186 -19.86 1.92 5.91
N VAL A 187 -20.02 1.86 7.23
CA VAL A 187 -21.32 2.04 7.89
C VAL A 187 -21.83 3.48 7.72
N TYR A 188 -20.96 4.47 7.89
CA TYR A 188 -21.31 5.88 7.70
C TYR A 188 -21.75 6.16 6.26
N GLU A 189 -20.97 5.73 5.27
CA GLU A 189 -21.28 5.91 3.84
C GLU A 189 -22.54 5.13 3.44
N ALA A 190 -22.71 3.90 3.93
CA ALA A 190 -23.93 3.12 3.68
C ALA A 190 -25.15 3.78 4.31
N TRP A 191 -25.03 4.32 5.53
CA TRP A 191 -26.11 5.06 6.17
C TRP A 191 -26.50 6.30 5.38
N ALA A 192 -25.53 7.12 4.96
CA ALA A 192 -25.77 8.29 4.12
C ALA A 192 -26.42 7.90 2.78
N PHE A 193 -26.00 6.80 2.16
CA PHE A 193 -26.61 6.25 0.96
C PHE A 193 -28.09 5.88 1.17
N PHE A 194 -28.42 5.14 2.25
CA PHE A 194 -29.80 4.71 2.51
C PHE A 194 -30.73 5.83 2.98
N GLN A 195 -30.20 7.00 3.34
CA GLN A 195 -31.02 8.21 3.50
C GLN A 195 -31.52 8.76 2.16
N MET A 196 -30.80 8.50 1.07
CA MET A 196 -31.15 8.94 -0.29
C MET A 196 -31.89 7.86 -1.08
N VAL A 197 -31.54 6.58 -0.88
CA VAL A 197 -32.13 5.44 -1.61
C VAL A 197 -32.85 4.53 -0.61
N PRO A 198 -34.17 4.35 -0.73
CA PRO A 198 -34.91 3.42 0.11
C PRO A 198 -34.35 1.99 0.02
N ILE A 199 -34.22 1.31 1.17
CA ILE A 199 -33.70 -0.06 1.24
C ILE A 199 -34.50 -1.01 0.33
N THR A 200 -35.82 -0.83 0.24
CA THR A 200 -36.68 -1.66 -0.63
C THR A 200 -36.37 -1.47 -2.11
N GLU A 201 -36.10 -0.23 -2.54
CA GLU A 201 -35.69 0.08 -3.91
C GLU A 201 -34.30 -0.45 -4.21
N PHE A 202 -33.37 -0.37 -3.26
CA PHE A 202 -32.06 -0.99 -3.38
C PHE A 202 -32.18 -2.52 -3.50
N LEU A 203 -32.89 -3.20 -2.58
CA LEU A 203 -32.94 -4.67 -2.55
C LEU A 203 -33.72 -5.28 -3.72
N PHE A 204 -34.82 -4.65 -4.16
CA PHE A 204 -35.72 -5.20 -5.17
C PHE A 204 -35.67 -4.46 -6.52
N GLY A 205 -34.89 -3.38 -6.62
CA GLY A 205 -34.71 -2.64 -7.86
C GLY A 205 -34.07 -3.50 -8.95
N LEU A 206 -34.60 -3.36 -10.17
CA LEU A 206 -34.19 -4.16 -11.35
C LEU A 206 -33.27 -3.41 -12.31
N ARG A 207 -32.81 -2.21 -11.95
CA ARG A 207 -31.92 -1.39 -12.78
C ARG A 207 -30.66 -1.04 -12.01
N TRP A 208 -29.52 -1.14 -12.68
CA TRP A 208 -28.21 -0.73 -12.17
C TRP A 208 -27.61 0.30 -13.12
N GLU A 209 -27.91 1.58 -12.86
CA GLU A 209 -27.49 2.72 -13.67
C GLU A 209 -26.99 3.89 -12.79
N PRO A 210 -25.98 3.65 -11.92
CA PRO A 210 -25.52 4.64 -10.93
C PRO A 210 -25.00 5.94 -11.55
N GLN A 211 -24.63 5.92 -12.84
CA GLN A 211 -24.14 7.09 -13.58
C GLN A 211 -25.21 8.18 -13.80
N ILE A 212 -26.49 7.81 -13.78
CA ILE A 212 -27.60 8.75 -13.98
C ILE A 212 -27.82 9.57 -12.70
N ALA A 213 -27.68 8.96 -11.52
CA ALA A 213 -27.88 9.61 -10.23
C ALA A 213 -26.77 10.59 -9.80
N LEU A 214 -25.63 10.64 -10.51
CA LEU A 214 -24.47 11.48 -10.17
C LEU A 214 -24.46 12.86 -10.87
N ARG A 215 -25.48 13.19 -11.68
CA ARG A 215 -25.56 14.48 -12.38
C ARG A 215 -26.22 15.54 -11.49
N ALA A 216 -25.58 16.72 -11.39
CA ALA A 216 -25.98 17.82 -10.49
C ALA A 216 -27.42 18.33 -10.68
N ASP A 217 -28.01 18.09 -11.86
CA ASP A 217 -29.33 18.59 -12.23
C ASP A 217 -30.46 17.60 -11.90
N GLN A 218 -30.15 16.40 -11.39
CA GLN A 218 -31.14 15.38 -11.05
C GLN A 218 -31.18 15.16 -9.55
N ILE A 219 -32.34 15.43 -8.95
CA ILE A 219 -32.70 14.99 -7.60
C ILE A 219 -32.55 13.46 -7.60
N ALA A 220 -31.63 12.95 -6.79
CA ALA A 220 -31.30 11.54 -6.52
C ALA A 220 -32.10 10.57 -7.40
N GLY A 221 -31.46 10.03 -8.46
CA GLY A 221 -32.10 9.16 -9.44
C GLY A 221 -32.79 7.96 -8.80
N ALA A 222 -34.07 8.13 -8.46
CA ALA A 222 -34.94 7.08 -7.95
C ALA A 222 -34.89 5.91 -8.94
N GLY A 223 -34.50 4.75 -8.43
CA GLY A 223 -34.54 3.48 -9.15
C GLY A 223 -33.26 3.09 -9.88
N SER A 224 -32.15 3.81 -9.69
CA SER A 224 -30.88 3.53 -10.40
C SER A 224 -29.92 2.56 -9.68
N PHE A 225 -30.15 2.25 -8.40
CA PHE A 225 -29.26 1.45 -7.56
C PHE A 225 -29.84 0.08 -7.15
N GLY A 226 -30.55 -0.60 -8.05
CA GLY A 226 -31.08 -1.93 -7.79
C GLY A 226 -29.98 -2.98 -7.63
N ALA A 227 -30.01 -3.74 -6.54
CA ALA A 227 -29.05 -4.79 -6.23
C ALA A 227 -29.31 -6.10 -7.01
N VAL A 228 -30.56 -6.33 -7.46
CA VAL A 228 -30.93 -7.57 -8.17
C VAL A 228 -30.06 -7.82 -9.40
N PRO A 229 -29.87 -6.87 -10.34
CA PRO A 229 -29.02 -7.10 -11.51
C PRO A 229 -27.56 -7.36 -11.17
N VAL A 230 -27.05 -6.77 -10.07
CA VAL A 230 -25.67 -6.99 -9.61
C VAL A 230 -25.50 -8.42 -9.09
N PHE A 231 -26.41 -8.89 -8.24
CA PHE A 231 -26.39 -10.27 -7.74
C PHE A 231 -26.65 -11.28 -8.84
N THR A 232 -27.68 -11.07 -9.67
CA THR A 232 -28.01 -11.97 -10.79
C THR A 232 -26.90 -11.99 -11.82
N GLY A 233 -26.29 -10.84 -12.15
CA GLY A 233 -25.15 -10.77 -13.06
C GLY A 233 -23.93 -11.51 -12.52
N THR A 234 -23.62 -11.35 -11.23
CA THR A 234 -22.55 -12.08 -10.56
C THR A 234 -22.80 -13.58 -10.57
N LEU A 235 -24.01 -14.00 -10.21
CA LEU A 235 -24.40 -15.41 -10.19
C LEU A 235 -24.33 -16.01 -11.61
N LEU A 236 -24.82 -15.30 -12.63
CA LEU A 236 -24.77 -15.73 -14.02
C LEU A 236 -23.32 -15.92 -14.50
N ILE A 237 -22.45 -14.93 -14.26
CA ILE A 237 -21.02 -15.02 -14.60
C ILE A 237 -20.37 -16.19 -13.86
N ALA A 238 -20.66 -16.36 -12.57
CA ALA A 238 -20.13 -17.46 -11.77
C ALA A 238 -20.60 -18.83 -12.29
N THR A 239 -21.88 -18.97 -12.63
CA THR A 239 -22.42 -20.20 -13.22
C THR A 239 -21.73 -20.52 -14.54
N ILE A 240 -21.63 -19.56 -15.46
CA ILE A 240 -20.94 -19.76 -16.75
C ILE A 240 -19.48 -20.13 -16.52
N ALA A 241 -18.79 -19.41 -15.63
CA ALA A 241 -17.40 -19.68 -15.29
C ALA A 241 -17.22 -21.10 -14.75
N MET A 242 -18.10 -21.55 -13.85
CA MET A 242 -18.04 -22.91 -13.29
C MET A 242 -18.39 -23.97 -14.33
N THR A 243 -19.34 -23.72 -15.23
CA THR A 243 -19.67 -24.63 -16.34
C THR A 243 -18.49 -24.82 -17.29
N VAL A 244 -17.63 -23.81 -17.46
CA VAL A 244 -16.40 -23.91 -18.27
C VAL A 244 -15.25 -24.52 -17.45
N ALA A 245 -14.97 -23.96 -16.27
CA ALA A 245 -13.80 -24.29 -15.48
C ALA A 245 -13.85 -25.70 -14.89
N THR A 246 -15.01 -26.12 -14.38
CA THR A 246 -15.15 -27.41 -13.70
C THR A 246 -14.85 -28.60 -14.61
N PRO A 247 -15.51 -28.77 -15.77
CA PRO A 247 -15.20 -29.91 -16.63
C PRO A 247 -13.76 -29.85 -17.14
N ILE A 248 -13.29 -28.69 -17.62
CA ILE A 248 -11.95 -28.60 -18.20
C ILE A 248 -10.88 -28.82 -17.12
N GLY A 249 -11.02 -28.17 -15.97
CA GLY A 249 -10.08 -28.30 -14.85
C GLY A 249 -10.04 -29.72 -14.28
N LEU A 250 -11.21 -30.33 -14.08
CA LEU A 250 -11.31 -31.70 -13.55
C LEU A 250 -10.74 -32.73 -14.54
N PHE A 251 -11.10 -32.67 -15.82
CA PHE A 251 -10.56 -33.60 -16.82
C PHE A 251 -9.07 -33.38 -17.05
N THR A 252 -8.58 -32.14 -16.96
CA THR A 252 -7.14 -31.85 -17.02
C THR A 252 -6.42 -32.50 -15.83
N ALA A 253 -6.95 -32.38 -14.62
CA ALA A 253 -6.37 -33.04 -13.44
C ALA A 253 -6.32 -34.56 -13.59
N ILE A 254 -7.46 -35.19 -13.92
CA ILE A 254 -7.55 -36.64 -14.12
C ILE A 254 -6.53 -37.09 -15.19
N TYR A 255 -6.45 -36.38 -16.32
CA TYR A 255 -5.51 -36.72 -17.37
C TYR A 255 -4.05 -36.60 -16.91
N LEU A 256 -3.70 -35.52 -16.22
CA LEU A 256 -2.33 -35.28 -15.76
C LEU A 256 -1.87 -36.25 -14.68
N VAL A 257 -2.79 -36.77 -13.86
CA VAL A 257 -2.49 -37.73 -12.79
C VAL A 257 -2.49 -39.16 -13.30
N GLU A 258 -3.50 -39.57 -14.05
CA GLU A 258 -3.74 -40.99 -14.37
C GLU A 258 -3.18 -41.42 -15.74
N TYR A 259 -3.05 -40.49 -16.69
CA TYR A 259 -2.79 -40.84 -18.10
C TYR A 259 -1.53 -40.19 -18.69
N ALA A 260 -1.11 -39.03 -18.18
CA ALA A 260 -0.01 -38.27 -18.75
C ALA A 260 1.35 -38.91 -18.44
N ASN A 261 2.19 -39.08 -19.46
CA ASN A 261 3.59 -39.44 -19.28
C ASN A 261 4.42 -38.22 -18.80
N ASP A 262 5.63 -38.49 -18.31
CA ASP A 262 6.51 -37.47 -17.72
C ASP A 262 6.76 -36.27 -18.64
N ARG A 263 6.83 -36.49 -19.96
CA ARG A 263 7.04 -35.40 -20.93
C ARG A 263 5.85 -34.46 -20.98
N VAL A 264 4.63 -34.99 -21.05
CA VAL A 264 3.41 -34.18 -21.08
C VAL A 264 3.26 -33.41 -19.76
N ARG A 265 3.47 -34.07 -18.62
CA ARG A 265 3.40 -33.42 -17.31
C ARG A 265 4.43 -32.30 -17.17
N SER A 266 5.66 -32.50 -17.66
CA SER A 266 6.73 -31.50 -17.60
C SER A 266 6.47 -30.24 -18.43
N VAL A 267 5.54 -30.27 -19.39
CA VAL A 267 5.18 -29.12 -20.24
C VAL A 267 3.88 -28.49 -19.77
N VAL A 268 2.83 -29.30 -19.55
CA VAL A 268 1.50 -28.78 -19.23
C VAL A 268 1.46 -28.17 -17.83
N LYS A 269 2.15 -28.77 -16.84
CA LYS A 269 2.12 -28.27 -15.46
C LYS A 269 2.69 -26.84 -15.33
N PRO A 270 3.89 -26.52 -15.87
CA PRO A 270 4.37 -25.14 -15.90
C PRO A 270 3.44 -24.17 -16.66
N ILE A 271 2.80 -24.60 -17.75
CA ILE A 271 1.85 -23.73 -18.48
C ILE A 271 0.66 -23.38 -17.58
N MET A 272 0.11 -24.35 -16.85
CA MET A 272 -0.99 -24.12 -15.91
C MET A 272 -0.57 -23.19 -14.76
N GLU A 273 0.64 -23.35 -14.22
CA GLU A 273 1.20 -22.45 -13.20
C GLU A 273 1.39 -21.01 -13.73
N ILE A 274 1.87 -20.87 -14.98
CA ILE A 274 1.99 -19.56 -15.63
C ILE A 274 0.61 -18.92 -15.82
N LEU A 275 -0.38 -19.69 -16.27
CA LEU A 275 -1.77 -19.21 -16.44
C LEU A 275 -2.36 -18.74 -15.10
N ALA A 276 -2.09 -19.45 -14.00
CA ALA A 276 -2.52 -19.05 -12.66
C ALA A 276 -1.84 -17.76 -12.17
N GLY A 277 -0.61 -17.49 -12.64
CA GLY A 277 0.16 -16.29 -12.30
C GLY A 277 -0.22 -15.03 -13.08
N VAL A 278 -1.07 -15.13 -14.10
CA VAL A 278 -1.50 -13.97 -14.88
C VAL A 278 -2.39 -13.06 -13.99
N PRO A 279 -2.09 -11.75 -13.87
CA PRO A 279 -2.91 -10.85 -13.07
C PRO A 279 -4.36 -10.81 -13.56
N THR A 280 -5.32 -10.85 -12.63
CA THR A 280 -6.77 -10.86 -12.94
C THR A 280 -7.21 -9.68 -13.80
N VAL A 281 -6.56 -8.52 -13.64
CA VAL A 281 -6.80 -7.32 -14.46
C VAL A 281 -6.51 -7.57 -15.95
N VAL A 282 -5.49 -8.36 -16.28
CA VAL A 282 -5.15 -8.71 -17.66
C VAL A 282 -6.27 -9.54 -18.30
N PHE A 283 -6.82 -10.53 -17.56
CA PHE A 283 -7.99 -11.28 -18.01
C PHE A 283 -9.21 -10.38 -18.22
N GLY A 284 -9.44 -9.40 -17.36
CA GLY A 284 -10.51 -8.41 -17.51
C GLY A 284 -10.40 -7.60 -18.80
N PHE A 285 -9.22 -7.05 -19.10
CA PHE A 285 -8.99 -6.33 -20.36
C PHE A 285 -9.10 -7.25 -21.58
N PHE A 286 -8.54 -8.46 -21.51
CA PHE A 286 -8.66 -9.45 -22.58
C PHE A 286 -10.12 -9.84 -22.86
N ALA A 287 -10.93 -9.99 -21.82
CA ALA A 287 -12.35 -10.28 -21.96
C ALA A 287 -13.09 -9.20 -22.74
N VAL A 288 -12.84 -7.93 -22.43
CA VAL A 288 -13.53 -6.78 -23.06
C VAL A 288 -12.98 -6.46 -24.45
N LEU A 289 -11.66 -6.50 -24.64
CA LEU A 289 -11.03 -6.03 -25.89
C LEU A 289 -10.92 -7.11 -26.96
N THR A 290 -10.92 -8.39 -26.57
CA THR A 290 -10.72 -9.50 -27.50
C THR A 290 -11.92 -10.44 -27.53
N VAL A 291 -12.30 -10.99 -26.37
CA VAL A 291 -13.29 -12.07 -26.32
C VAL A 291 -14.71 -11.58 -26.57
N ALA A 292 -15.10 -10.45 -25.97
CA ALA A 292 -16.43 -9.88 -26.18
C ALA A 292 -16.68 -9.48 -27.66
N PRO A 293 -15.75 -8.80 -28.36
CA PRO A 293 -15.87 -8.56 -29.80
C PRO A 293 -15.95 -9.86 -30.62
N ALA A 294 -15.11 -10.85 -30.31
CA ALA A 294 -15.10 -12.13 -31.02
C ALA A 294 -16.43 -12.90 -30.87
N ILE A 295 -16.99 -12.96 -29.66
CA ILE A 295 -18.30 -13.58 -29.42
C ILE A 295 -19.42 -12.80 -30.14
N ARG A 296 -19.33 -11.47 -30.17
CA ARG A 296 -20.31 -10.64 -30.89
C ARG A 296 -20.28 -10.88 -32.39
N GLU A 297 -19.09 -10.92 -32.98
CA GLU A 297 -18.90 -11.22 -34.40
C GLU A 297 -19.41 -12.63 -34.73
N PHE A 298 -19.04 -13.63 -33.92
CA PHE A 298 -19.55 -14.99 -34.06
C PHE A 298 -21.08 -15.06 -33.97
N GLY A 299 -21.69 -14.39 -33.00
CA GLY A 299 -23.15 -14.31 -32.87
C GLY A 299 -23.81 -13.68 -34.10
N SER A 300 -23.19 -12.64 -34.67
CA SER A 300 -23.71 -11.98 -35.88
C SER A 300 -23.76 -12.89 -37.11
N LEU A 301 -22.85 -13.87 -37.22
CA LEU A 301 -22.88 -14.88 -38.28
C LEU A 301 -24.14 -15.76 -38.24
N PHE A 302 -24.69 -15.97 -37.04
CA PHE A 302 -25.92 -16.73 -36.82
C PHE A 302 -27.16 -15.84 -36.67
N GLY A 303 -27.03 -14.53 -36.94
CA GLY A 303 -28.12 -13.56 -36.77
C GLY A 303 -28.50 -13.29 -35.30
N ILE A 304 -27.65 -13.67 -34.34
CA ILE A 304 -27.87 -13.47 -32.91
C ILE A 304 -27.25 -12.14 -32.50
N ALA A 305 -28.09 -11.22 -32.01
CA ALA A 305 -27.61 -9.95 -31.47
C ALA A 305 -26.97 -10.16 -30.09
N VAL A 306 -25.65 -10.08 -30.02
CA VAL A 306 -24.89 -10.17 -28.76
C VAL A 306 -24.41 -8.80 -28.31
N SER A 307 -24.68 -8.45 -27.05
CA SER A 307 -24.19 -7.22 -26.44
C SER A 307 -22.68 -7.28 -26.19
N PRO A 308 -21.93 -6.18 -26.39
CA PRO A 308 -20.52 -6.09 -25.98
C PRO A 308 -20.29 -6.36 -24.47
N ASN A 309 -21.29 -6.08 -23.63
CA ASN A 309 -21.24 -6.33 -22.19
C ASN A 309 -21.85 -7.71 -21.81
N SER A 310 -21.71 -8.71 -22.70
CA SER A 310 -22.30 -10.04 -22.49
C SER A 310 -21.66 -10.78 -21.30
N ALA A 311 -22.50 -11.30 -20.40
CA ALA A 311 -22.08 -12.17 -19.30
C ALA A 311 -21.37 -13.45 -19.77
N LEU A 312 -21.64 -13.88 -21.01
CA LEU A 312 -20.98 -15.05 -21.61
C LEU A 312 -19.49 -14.83 -21.80
N ALA A 313 -19.09 -13.65 -22.30
CA ALA A 313 -17.70 -13.31 -22.52
C ALA A 313 -16.94 -13.23 -21.19
N ALA A 314 -17.50 -12.49 -20.22
CA ALA A 314 -16.92 -12.36 -18.90
C ALA A 314 -16.84 -13.72 -18.19
N GLY A 315 -17.93 -14.49 -18.18
CA GLY A 315 -17.99 -15.81 -17.56
C GLY A 315 -17.02 -16.82 -18.18
N ALA A 316 -16.90 -16.87 -19.51
CA ALA A 316 -16.00 -17.79 -20.18
C ALA A 316 -14.52 -17.48 -19.85
N VAL A 317 -14.12 -16.21 -19.88
CA VAL A 317 -12.74 -15.82 -19.54
C VAL A 317 -12.44 -16.08 -18.06
N MET A 318 -13.38 -15.75 -17.17
CA MET A 318 -13.28 -16.11 -15.75
C MET A 318 -13.18 -17.62 -15.56
N GLY A 319 -13.91 -18.39 -16.36
CA GLY A 319 -13.80 -19.85 -16.38
C GLY A 319 -12.39 -20.31 -16.71
N VAL A 320 -11.78 -19.79 -17.77
CA VAL A 320 -10.40 -20.10 -18.17
C VAL A 320 -9.40 -19.76 -17.06
N MET A 321 -9.58 -18.61 -16.42
CA MET A 321 -8.75 -18.19 -15.28
C MET A 321 -8.83 -19.17 -14.09
N ILE A 322 -9.97 -19.84 -13.90
CA ILE A 322 -10.20 -20.77 -12.78
C ILE A 322 -9.66 -22.19 -13.07
N ILE A 323 -9.46 -22.57 -14.35
CA ILE A 323 -9.00 -23.92 -14.72
C ILE A 323 -7.73 -24.35 -13.96
N PRO A 324 -6.66 -23.52 -13.88
CA PRO A 324 -5.45 -23.92 -13.15
C PRO A 324 -5.68 -24.17 -11.67
N PHE A 325 -6.56 -23.38 -11.04
CA PHE A 325 -6.89 -23.56 -9.63
C PHE A 325 -7.60 -24.90 -9.39
N ILE A 326 -8.62 -25.22 -10.19
CA ILE A 326 -9.34 -26.51 -10.08
C ILE A 326 -8.38 -27.68 -10.34
N SER A 327 -7.56 -27.56 -11.39
CA SER A 327 -6.61 -28.61 -11.75
C SER A 327 -5.54 -28.82 -10.66
N SER A 328 -5.05 -27.74 -10.03
CA SER A 328 -4.02 -27.81 -8.99
C SER A 328 -4.52 -28.33 -7.64
N LEU A 329 -5.80 -28.11 -7.32
CA LEU A 329 -6.43 -28.62 -6.09
C LEU A 329 -6.78 -30.11 -6.17
N SER A 330 -6.79 -30.66 -7.39
CA SER A 330 -7.15 -32.06 -7.67
C SER A 330 -5.93 -32.94 -8.01
N ASP A 331 -4.72 -32.37 -8.03
CA ASP A 331 -3.41 -33.05 -8.17
C ASP A 331 -2.84 -33.35 -6.76
#